data_AF-A0A847N7P2-F1
#
_entry.id   AF-A0A847N7P2-F1
#
_cell.length_a   1.000
_cell.length_b   1.000
_cell.length_c   1.000
_cell.angle_alpha   90.00
_cell.angle_beta   90.00
_cell.angle_gamma   90.00
#
_symmetry.space_group_name_H-M   'P 1'
#
loop_
_entity.id
_entity.type
_entity.pdbx_description
1 polymer ?
#
loop_
_entity_poly.entity_id
_entity_poly.type
_entity_poly.pdbx_seq_one_letter_code
_entity_poly.pdbx_strand_id
1 'polypeptide(L)'
;IIGDEAELTLHGDNVEVTTQTRTRISQVFSFYSRGMKDGDVIKFVEDDSISAIVINSRQVLFEGEKWYLSPLARELFERMGKGNNSGAYQGPLFFTYQNIRLTDLKVIE
;
A
#
# COMPACT_ATOMS: atom_id res chain seq x y z
N ILE A 1 -0.52 24.64 26.65
CA ILE A 1 0.60 24.39 25.70
C ILE A 1 0.54 22.90 25.42
N ILE A 2 -0.42 22.48 24.58
CA ILE A 2 -0.18 21.91 23.24
C ILE A 2 0.98 20.90 23.29
N GLY A 3 0.66 19.64 23.56
CA GLY A 3 1.54 18.49 23.39
C GLY A 3 0.82 17.53 22.47
N ASP A 4 1.36 17.36 21.28
CA ASP A 4 0.87 16.60 20.14
C ASP A 4 0.64 15.13 20.55
N GLU A 5 -0.62 14.73 20.72
CA GLU A 5 -1.01 13.34 20.99
C GLU A 5 -1.06 12.58 19.67
N ALA A 6 0.11 12.22 19.14
CA ALA A 6 0.20 11.21 18.09
C ALA A 6 -0.09 9.84 18.72
N GLU A 7 -1.36 9.53 18.96
CA GLU A 7 -1.82 8.18 19.25
C GLU A 7 -1.57 7.30 18.02
N LEU A 8 -0.45 6.59 18.03
CA LEU A 8 -0.17 5.52 17.07
C LEU A 8 -1.07 4.33 17.40
N THR A 9 -2.32 4.36 16.94
CA THR A 9 -3.28 3.27 17.14
C THR A 9 -2.84 2.02 16.37
N LEU A 10 -2.86 0.91 17.09
CA LEU A 10 -2.12 -0.33 16.87
C LEU A 10 -2.51 -1.10 15.59
N HIS A 11 -1.46 -1.70 15.02
CA HIS A 11 -1.35 -2.97 14.29
C HIS A 11 -2.59 -3.51 13.58
N GLY A 12 -2.51 -3.58 12.26
CA GLY A 12 -3.51 -4.20 11.40
C GLY A 12 -3.92 -5.59 11.89
N ASP A 13 -5.19 -5.69 12.28
CA ASP A 13 -5.91 -6.94 12.41
C ASP A 13 -5.86 -7.72 11.08
N ASN A 14 -4.96 -8.69 11.01
CA ASN A 14 -5.09 -9.77 10.03
C ASN A 14 -6.21 -10.70 10.52
N VAL A 15 -7.46 -10.30 10.28
CA VAL A 15 -8.62 -11.15 10.52
C VAL A 15 -8.63 -12.25 9.45
N GLU A 16 -8.04 -13.39 9.79
CA GLU A 16 -8.16 -14.62 9.01
C GLU A 16 -9.57 -15.20 9.19
N VAL A 17 -10.49 -14.78 8.34
CA VAL A 17 -11.84 -15.36 8.25
C VAL A 17 -11.77 -16.72 7.54
N THR A 18 -11.61 -17.77 8.34
CA THR A 18 -11.90 -19.15 7.93
C THR A 18 -13.42 -19.33 7.87
N THR A 19 -14.02 -19.17 6.69
CA THR A 19 -15.33 -19.78 6.38
C THR A 19 -15.35 -20.33 4.96
N GLN A 20 -15.43 -21.66 4.89
CA GLN A 20 -15.49 -22.44 3.65
C GLN A 20 -16.77 -22.08 2.88
N THR A 21 -16.62 -21.32 1.80
CA THR A 21 -17.55 -21.25 0.67
C THR A 21 -16.69 -21.15 -0.59
N ARG A 22 -17.11 -21.73 -1.72
CA ARG A 22 -16.37 -21.72 -3.00
C ARG A 22 -16.28 -20.30 -3.61
N THR A 23 -15.62 -19.41 -2.91
CA THR A 23 -15.37 -18.03 -3.28
C THR A 23 -14.09 -18.04 -4.09
N ARG A 24 -14.07 -17.40 -5.27
CA ARG A 24 -12.81 -17.12 -5.97
C ARG A 24 -11.87 -16.57 -4.90
N ILE A 25 -10.77 -17.27 -4.61
CA ILE A 25 -9.79 -16.79 -3.65
C ILE A 25 -9.38 -15.43 -4.19
N SER A 26 -9.87 -14.36 -3.58
CA SER A 26 -9.57 -13.00 -3.99
C SER A 26 -8.07 -12.91 -3.87
N GLN A 27 -7.35 -13.01 -4.99
CA GLN A 27 -5.90 -13.08 -4.96
C GLN A 27 -5.42 -11.81 -4.28
N VAL A 28 -4.91 -11.98 -3.06
CA VAL A 28 -4.40 -10.88 -2.28
C VAL A 28 -3.30 -10.24 -3.12
N PHE A 29 -3.35 -8.92 -3.26
CA PHE A 29 -2.43 -8.20 -4.12
C PHE A 29 -0.97 -8.58 -3.79
N SER A 30 -0.21 -8.89 -4.82
CA SER A 30 1.21 -9.19 -4.76
C SER A 30 1.91 -8.49 -5.92
N PHE A 31 3.01 -7.79 -5.61
CA PHE A 31 3.85 -7.13 -6.61
C PHE A 31 4.37 -8.14 -7.64
N TYR A 32 4.77 -9.33 -7.19
CA TYR A 32 5.34 -10.36 -8.05
C TYR A 32 4.31 -10.89 -9.06
N SER A 33 3.05 -11.04 -8.61
CA SER A 33 1.94 -11.40 -9.50
C SER A 33 1.59 -10.32 -10.52
N ARG A 34 2.20 -9.14 -10.44
CA ARG A 34 2.07 -8.05 -11.43
C ARG A 34 3.34 -7.85 -12.25
N GLY A 35 4.32 -8.76 -12.14
CA GLY A 35 5.58 -8.70 -12.88
C GLY A 35 6.63 -7.76 -12.29
N MET A 36 6.41 -7.24 -11.07
CA MET A 36 7.43 -6.48 -10.35
C MET A 36 8.36 -7.41 -9.59
N LYS A 37 9.58 -6.93 -9.35
CA LYS A 37 10.62 -7.60 -8.57
C LYS A 37 11.16 -6.68 -7.48
N ASP A 38 11.98 -7.23 -6.60
CA ASP A 38 12.76 -6.42 -5.68
C ASP A 38 13.65 -5.42 -6.46
N GLY A 39 13.74 -4.20 -5.95
CA GLY A 39 14.44 -3.08 -6.58
C GLY A 39 13.59 -2.25 -7.54
N ASP A 40 12.38 -2.66 -7.90
CA ASP A 40 11.49 -1.84 -8.72
C ASP A 40 11.03 -0.58 -7.98
N VAL A 41 10.93 0.54 -8.69
CA VAL A 41 10.49 1.81 -8.11
C VAL A 41 9.03 2.08 -8.48
N ILE A 42 8.21 2.31 -7.46
CA ILE A 42 6.84 2.77 -7.60
C ILE A 42 6.72 4.22 -7.15
N LYS A 43 5.74 4.94 -7.70
CA LYS A 43 5.48 6.35 -7.39
C LYS A 43 4.07 6.55 -6.87
N PHE A 44 3.88 7.54 -6.02
CA PHE A 44 2.57 7.92 -5.54
C PHE A 44 1.78 8.67 -6.62
N VAL A 45 0.49 8.38 -6.79
CA VAL A 45 -0.34 8.94 -7.88
C VAL A 45 -0.60 10.43 -7.69
N GLU A 46 -0.76 10.90 -6.45
CA GLU A 46 -1.02 12.33 -6.18
C GLU A 46 0.25 13.18 -6.24
N ASP A 47 1.43 12.58 -6.01
CA ASP A 47 2.71 13.28 -5.97
C ASP A 47 3.84 12.40 -6.53
N ASP A 48 4.32 12.74 -7.73
CA ASP A 48 5.38 12.01 -8.43
C ASP A 48 6.75 12.14 -7.74
N SER A 49 6.92 13.10 -6.81
CA SER A 49 8.14 13.26 -6.01
C SER A 49 8.30 12.16 -4.97
N ILE A 50 7.20 11.50 -4.61
CA ILE A 50 7.18 10.42 -3.63
C ILE A 50 7.34 9.09 -4.36
N SER A 51 8.50 8.46 -4.15
CA SER A 51 8.84 7.15 -4.71
C SER A 51 9.22 6.14 -3.62
N ALA A 52 8.80 4.89 -3.78
CA ALA A 52 9.14 3.78 -2.91
C ALA A 52 9.73 2.61 -3.71
N ILE A 53 10.61 1.82 -3.09
CA ILE A 53 11.31 0.70 -3.73
C ILE A 53 10.67 -0.60 -3.31
N VAL A 54 10.24 -1.45 -4.23
CA VAL A 54 9.73 -2.79 -3.92
C VAL A 54 10.86 -3.61 -3.30
N ILE A 55 10.62 -4.17 -2.12
CA ILE A 55 11.59 -5.04 -1.42
C ILE A 55 11.07 -6.46 -1.21
N ASN A 56 9.76 -6.66 -1.39
CA ASN A 56 9.10 -7.93 -1.20
C ASN A 56 7.82 -7.96 -2.04
N SER A 57 7.17 -9.12 -2.10
CA SER A 57 5.85 -9.35 -2.70
C SER A 57 4.74 -8.41 -2.24
N ARG A 58 4.82 -7.82 -1.03
CA ARG A 58 3.79 -6.91 -0.49
C ARG A 58 4.33 -5.67 0.22
N GLN A 59 5.65 -5.51 0.28
CA GLN A 59 6.29 -4.44 1.02
C GLN A 59 7.20 -3.62 0.12
N VAL A 60 7.32 -2.35 0.48
CA VAL A 60 8.18 -1.38 -0.17
C VAL A 60 9.06 -0.70 0.87
N LEU A 61 10.23 -0.23 0.46
CA LEU A 61 11.12 0.60 1.23
C LEU A 61 10.81 2.05 0.90
N PHE A 62 10.47 2.81 1.91
CA PHE A 62 10.20 4.24 1.82
C PHE A 62 10.87 4.93 3.01
N GLU A 63 11.63 5.99 2.77
CA GLU A 63 12.39 6.73 3.80
C GLU A 63 13.31 5.86 4.67
N GLY A 64 13.77 4.71 4.16
CA GLY A 64 14.63 3.77 4.90
C GLY A 64 13.87 2.77 5.77
N GLU A 65 12.53 2.83 5.80
CA GLU A 65 11.67 1.92 6.54
C GLU A 65 10.83 1.03 5.62
N LYS A 66 10.40 -0.12 6.14
CA LYS A 66 9.61 -1.10 5.39
C LYS A 66 8.13 -0.84 5.59
N TRP A 67 7.43 -0.55 4.50
CA TRP A 67 6.02 -0.20 4.50
C TRP A 67 5.19 -1.17 3.68
N TYR A 68 3.94 -1.37 4.10
CA TYR A 68 2.90 -1.88 3.23
C TYR A 68 2.24 -0.71 2.50
N LEU A 69 1.66 -0.97 1.31
CA LEU A 69 1.06 0.11 0.51
C LEU A 69 -0.09 0.83 1.20
N SER A 70 -0.95 0.12 1.92
CA SER A 70 -2.09 0.72 2.62
C SER A 70 -1.67 1.70 3.72
N PRO A 71 -0.83 1.32 4.70
CA PRO A 71 -0.35 2.27 5.71
C PRO A 71 0.53 3.37 5.11
N LEU A 72 1.33 3.08 4.08
CA LEU A 72 2.10 4.12 3.39
C LEU A 72 1.18 5.14 2.73
N ALA A 73 0.15 4.71 1.99
CA ALA A 73 -0.81 5.63 1.40
C ALA A 73 -1.48 6.49 2.47
N ARG A 74 -1.90 5.89 3.60
CA ARG A 74 -2.50 6.61 4.72
C ARG A 74 -1.56 7.71 5.23
N GLU A 75 -0.33 7.34 5.57
CA GLU A 75 0.73 8.25 6.03
C GLU A 75 0.93 9.42 5.04
N LEU A 76 1.02 9.13 3.74
CA LEU A 76 1.17 10.16 2.70
C LEU A 76 -0.04 11.10 2.62
N PHE A 77 -1.26 10.56 2.70
CA PHE A 77 -2.47 11.38 2.71
C PHE A 77 -2.61 12.22 3.99
N GLU A 78 -2.22 11.67 5.14
CA GLU A 78 -2.18 12.38 6.42
C GLU A 78 -1.20 13.55 6.36
N ARG A 79 0.02 13.33 5.84
CA ARG A 79 1.02 14.40 5.62
C ARG A 79 0.53 15.50 4.67
N MET A 80 -0.31 15.16 3.70
CA MET A 80 -0.93 16.12 2.77
C MET A 80 -2.18 16.82 3.32
N GLY A 81 -2.67 16.45 4.51
CA GLY A 81 -3.94 16.94 5.06
C GLY A 81 -5.18 16.46 4.29
N LYS A 82 -5.04 15.40 3.48
CA LYS A 82 -6.09 14.75 2.68
C LYS A 82 -6.50 13.39 3.27
N GLY A 83 -6.28 13.19 4.57
CA GLY A 83 -6.71 12.00 5.29
C GLY A 83 -8.21 11.75 5.11
N ASN A 84 -8.58 10.50 4.82
CA ASN A 84 -9.97 10.08 4.74
C ASN A 84 -10.47 9.74 6.15
N ASN A 85 -11.75 10.03 6.41
CA ASN A 85 -12.34 9.79 7.74
C ASN A 85 -12.59 8.28 8.00
N SER A 86 -12.49 7.44 6.96
CA SER A 86 -12.74 6.00 7.04
C SER A 86 -11.53 5.18 7.44
N GLY A 87 -10.30 5.73 7.36
CA GLY A 87 -9.04 5.04 7.68
C GLY A 87 -8.68 3.87 6.74
N ALA A 88 -9.60 3.44 5.89
CA ALA A 88 -9.41 2.35 4.94
C ALA A 88 -8.87 2.89 3.61
N TYR A 89 -7.62 2.52 3.29
CA TYR A 89 -6.97 2.84 2.03
C TYR A 89 -6.67 1.57 1.23
N GLN A 90 -7.14 1.55 -0.02
CA GLN A 90 -6.71 0.55 -1.00
C GLN A 90 -5.33 0.95 -1.52
N GLY A 91 -4.27 0.58 -0.79
CA GLY A 91 -2.89 0.95 -1.11
C GLY A 91 -2.56 0.91 -2.61
N PRO A 92 -2.72 -0.23 -3.32
CA PRO A 92 -2.37 -0.36 -4.75
C PRO A 92 -3.02 0.66 -5.69
N LEU A 93 -4.17 1.24 -5.33
CA LEU A 93 -4.86 2.23 -6.15
C LEU A 93 -4.07 3.54 -6.26
N PHE A 94 -3.32 3.88 -5.22
CA PHE A 94 -2.64 5.17 -5.07
C PHE A 94 -1.17 5.12 -5.49
N PHE A 95 -0.71 4.00 -6.04
CA PHE A 95 0.64 3.89 -6.57
C PHE A 95 0.64 3.52 -8.05
N THR A 96 1.70 3.95 -8.72
CA THR A 96 1.99 3.64 -10.12
C THR A 96 3.37 3.02 -10.26
N TYR A 97 3.51 2.12 -11.21
CA TYR A 97 4.76 1.57 -11.69
C TYR A 97 4.88 1.93 -13.16
N GLN A 98 5.98 2.58 -13.56
CA GLN A 98 6.18 3.03 -14.94
C GLN A 98 4.99 3.83 -15.50
N ASN A 99 4.41 4.73 -14.70
CA ASN A 99 3.22 5.54 -15.06
C ASN A 99 1.92 4.73 -15.28
N ILE A 100 1.88 3.46 -14.86
CA ILE A 100 0.70 2.59 -14.88
C ILE A 100 0.29 2.27 -13.45
N ARG A 101 -1.00 2.39 -13.11
CA ARG A 101 -1.49 2.09 -11.76
C ARG A 101 -1.31 0.60 -11.43
N LEU A 102 -0.97 0.29 -10.18
CA LEU A 102 -0.77 -1.11 -9.78
C LEU A 102 -2.04 -1.96 -9.93
N THR A 103 -3.21 -1.33 -9.85
CA THR A 103 -4.52 -1.97 -10.09
C THR A 103 -4.76 -2.32 -11.56
N ASP A 104 -4.16 -1.56 -12.49
CA ASP A 104 -4.30 -1.73 -13.94
C ASP A 104 -3.29 -2.71 -14.54
N LEU A 105 -2.19 -2.99 -13.83
CA LEU A 105 -1.20 -3.98 -14.26
C LEU A 105 -1.88 -5.34 -14.45
N LYS A 106 -1.53 -6.08 -15.51
CA LYS A 106 -2.06 -7.44 -15.69
C LYS A 106 -1.52 -8.36 -14.61
N VAL A 107 -2.37 -9.27 -14.13
CA VAL A 107 -1.89 -10.37 -13.29
C VAL A 107 -1.17 -11.35 -14.20
N ILE A 108 0.10 -11.61 -13.90
CA ILE A 108 0.85 -12.71 -14.51
C ILE A 108 0.67 -13.95 -13.62
N GLU A 109 0.27 -15.05 -14.25
CA GLU A 109 0.10 -16.37 -13.63
C GLU A 109 1.42 -17.16 -13.62
#